data_AF-A0A150TFA6-F1
#
_entry.id   AF-A0A150TFA6-F1
#
_cell.length_a   1.000
_cell.length_b   1.000
_cell.length_c   1.000
_cell.angle_alpha   90.00
_cell.angle_beta   90.00
_cell.angle_gamma   90.00
#
_symmetry.space_group_name_H-M   'P 1'
#
loop_
_entity.id
_entity.type
_entity.pdbx_description
1 polymer ?
#
loop_
_entity_poly.entity_id
_entity_poly.type
_entity_poly.pdbx_seq_one_letter_code
_entity_poly.pdbx_strand_id
1 'polypeptide(L)'
;MRRQALIALAALGLLGAACGSDPGFDGTKAPKVEAARRADGSIDDRSMCDWKGRQDREASETAGPGAIQPNVRRVYQIVGTGEDRHRALICREIDTNFDGVKDVVRRYNDKGESLHEESDANYDGRIDTWLTFAGGRLAEVRIDSDRDGNPDEWKYYSGGKLARIKRDTNRDGKPDVWEIYRMGRLERMGVDIDADERVDRWDHDNEVKRRVEEDERKKEEEAAAAAAKKAAEDQAAADKANEAAGGSGSAEPAKDKK
;
A
#
# COMPACT_ATOMS: atom_id res chain seq x y z
N MET A 1 -19.15 36.77 -4.43
CA MET A 1 -18.69 36.06 -3.21
C MET A 1 -18.11 34.72 -3.63
N ARG A 2 -16.79 34.64 -3.77
CA ARG A 2 -16.05 33.44 -4.22
C ARG A 2 -15.83 32.53 -3.01
N ARG A 3 -16.37 31.31 -3.04
CA ARG A 3 -16.05 30.28 -2.05
C ARG A 3 -14.71 29.67 -2.44
N GLN A 4 -13.67 29.92 -1.64
CA GLN A 4 -12.38 29.25 -1.76
C GLN A 4 -12.55 27.82 -1.28
N ALA A 5 -12.32 26.84 -2.15
CA ALA A 5 -12.17 25.45 -1.78
C ALA A 5 -10.70 25.24 -1.36
N LEU A 6 -10.49 25.06 -0.06
CA LEU A 6 -9.21 24.60 0.49
C LEU A 6 -9.01 23.14 0.03
N ILE A 7 -8.06 22.94 -0.89
CA ILE A 7 -7.55 21.61 -1.24
C ILE A 7 -6.64 21.19 -0.10
N ALA A 8 -7.14 20.34 0.80
CA ALA A 8 -6.32 19.67 1.79
C ALA A 8 -5.44 18.63 1.08
N LEU A 9 -4.12 18.85 1.06
CA LEU A 9 -3.15 17.82 0.74
C LEU A 9 -3.23 16.74 1.83
N ALA A 10 -3.79 15.59 1.50
CA ALA A 10 -3.68 14.39 2.32
C ALA A 10 -2.23 13.90 2.23
N ALA A 11 -1.44 14.18 3.27
CA ALA A 11 -0.23 13.44 3.55
C ALA A 11 -0.64 12.00 3.90
N LEU A 12 -0.48 11.07 2.96
CA LEU A 12 -0.60 9.65 3.27
C LEU A 12 0.61 9.28 4.14
N GLY A 13 0.41 9.27 5.46
CA GLY A 13 1.34 8.70 6.40
C GLY A 13 1.48 7.21 6.09
N LEU A 14 2.70 6.79 5.75
CA LEU A 14 3.10 5.39 5.72
C LEU A 14 2.96 4.85 7.14
N LEU A 15 1.92 4.06 7.38
CA LEU A 15 1.79 3.21 8.55
C LEU A 15 2.94 2.21 8.53
N GLY A 16 3.72 2.23 9.61
CA GLY A 16 4.85 1.33 9.83
C GLY A 16 4.42 -0.13 9.74
N ALA A 17 5.13 -0.89 8.92
CA ALA A 17 5.10 -2.34 8.97
C ALA A 17 5.81 -2.79 10.24
N ALA A 18 5.06 -3.47 11.11
CA ALA A 18 5.59 -4.18 12.25
C ALA A 18 6.33 -5.45 11.77
N CYS A 19 7.59 -5.54 12.16
CA CYS A 19 8.52 -6.67 12.22
C CYS A 19 8.07 -8.04 11.68
N GLY A 20 8.68 -8.45 10.57
CA GLY A 20 9.14 -9.83 10.36
C GLY A 20 10.66 -9.83 10.39
N SER A 21 11.26 -10.56 11.34
CA SER A 21 12.72 -10.68 11.45
C SER A 21 13.21 -11.76 10.50
N ASP A 22 13.73 -11.34 9.34
CA ASP A 22 14.45 -12.25 8.44
C ASP A 22 15.80 -12.67 9.06
N PRO A 23 16.14 -13.98 9.10
CA PRO A 23 17.37 -14.47 9.74
C PRO A 23 18.68 -14.10 9.03
N GLY A 24 18.62 -13.33 7.93
CA GLY A 24 19.77 -12.94 7.11
C GLY A 24 20.08 -11.44 7.06
N PHE A 25 19.24 -10.59 7.66
CA PHE A 25 19.47 -9.16 7.68
C PHE A 25 20.08 -8.77 9.03
N ASP A 26 21.41 -8.70 9.09
CA ASP A 26 22.08 -8.07 10.22
C ASP A 26 21.66 -6.60 10.21
N GLY A 27 20.81 -6.21 11.17
CA GLY A 27 20.21 -4.88 11.34
C GLY A 27 21.22 -3.74 11.58
N THR A 28 22.45 -3.91 11.09
CA THR A 28 23.43 -2.87 10.87
C THR A 28 22.76 -1.71 10.13
N LYS A 29 22.73 -0.56 10.80
CA LYS A 29 22.32 0.70 10.19
C LYS A 29 23.18 0.89 8.94
N ALA A 30 22.53 1.16 7.81
CA ALA A 30 23.24 1.36 6.56
C ALA A 30 24.32 2.44 6.76
N PRO A 31 25.52 2.27 6.19
CA PRO A 31 26.59 3.25 6.33
C PRO A 31 26.11 4.56 5.74
N LYS A 32 25.99 5.60 6.58
CA LYS A 32 25.60 6.92 6.11
C LYS A 32 26.64 7.44 5.14
N VAL A 33 26.22 7.85 3.96
CA VAL A 33 27.11 8.54 3.03
C VAL A 33 27.39 9.93 3.57
N GLU A 34 28.68 10.27 3.63
CA GLU A 34 29.10 11.65 3.84
C GLU A 34 29.46 12.27 2.50
N ALA A 35 29.04 13.52 2.29
CA ALA A 35 29.32 14.21 1.05
C ALA A 35 30.82 14.45 0.87
N ALA A 36 31.37 14.01 -0.26
CA ALA A 36 32.79 14.17 -0.57
C ALA A 36 33.12 15.63 -0.87
N ARG A 37 34.29 16.12 -0.46
CA ARG A 37 34.80 17.43 -0.86
C ARG A 37 35.70 17.31 -2.09
N ARG A 38 35.48 18.16 -3.08
CA ARG A 38 36.35 18.31 -4.25
C ARG A 38 37.59 19.13 -3.90
N ALA A 39 38.59 19.08 -4.78
CA ALA A 39 39.85 19.81 -4.62
C ALA A 39 39.68 21.34 -4.55
N ASP A 40 38.60 21.87 -5.12
CA ASP A 40 38.24 23.29 -5.06
C ASP A 40 37.46 23.68 -3.79
N GLY A 41 37.25 22.72 -2.87
CA GLY A 41 36.51 22.92 -1.62
C GLY A 41 34.99 22.77 -1.74
N SER A 42 34.45 22.62 -2.96
CA SER A 42 33.03 22.37 -3.17
C SER A 42 32.63 20.96 -2.69
N ILE A 43 31.36 20.81 -2.29
CA ILE A 43 30.80 19.52 -1.90
C ILE A 43 30.28 18.81 -3.16
N ASP A 44 30.56 17.52 -3.27
CA ASP A 44 29.94 16.65 -4.26
C ASP A 44 28.56 16.20 -3.79
N ASP A 45 27.56 16.92 -4.29
CA ASP A 45 26.16 16.70 -3.99
C ASP A 45 25.53 15.50 -4.71
N ARG A 46 26.30 14.80 -5.55
CA ARG A 46 25.80 13.71 -6.42
C ARG A 46 24.53 14.09 -7.17
N SER A 47 24.47 15.33 -7.70
CA SER A 47 23.31 15.82 -8.45
C SER A 47 22.86 14.83 -9.52
N MET A 48 21.55 14.57 -9.56
CA MET A 48 20.92 13.61 -10.47
C MET A 48 20.18 14.31 -11.64
N CYS A 49 20.12 15.64 -11.61
CA CYS A 49 19.58 16.45 -12.70
C CYS A 49 20.69 16.91 -13.66
N ASP A 50 20.48 16.76 -14.98
CA ASP A 50 21.37 17.33 -16.00
C ASP A 50 21.04 18.81 -16.25
N TRP A 51 21.92 19.71 -15.78
CA TRP A 51 21.75 21.17 -15.94
C TRP A 51 23.06 21.95 -16.04
N LYS A 52 24.15 21.47 -15.44
CA LYS A 52 25.43 22.19 -15.39
C LYS A 52 25.99 22.36 -16.80
N GLY A 53 26.36 23.59 -17.17
CA GLY A 53 26.91 23.92 -18.50
C GLY A 53 25.89 24.02 -19.63
N ARG A 54 24.59 23.89 -19.34
CA ARG A 54 23.50 23.94 -20.33
C ARG A 54 22.89 25.33 -20.40
N GLN A 55 22.94 25.98 -21.57
CA GLN A 55 22.36 27.32 -21.76
C GLN A 55 20.83 27.33 -21.78
N ASP A 56 20.23 26.18 -22.06
CA ASP A 56 18.78 25.97 -22.12
C ASP A 56 18.17 25.64 -20.75
N ARG A 57 18.99 25.61 -19.69
CA ARG A 57 18.61 25.20 -18.34
C ARG A 57 18.89 26.29 -17.32
N GLU A 58 18.02 26.35 -16.31
CA GLU A 58 18.19 27.23 -15.15
C GLU A 58 17.95 26.44 -13.87
N ALA A 59 18.86 26.54 -12.89
CA ALA A 59 18.68 25.94 -11.57
C ALA A 59 18.27 26.99 -10.54
N SER A 60 17.26 26.67 -9.73
CA SER A 60 16.87 27.43 -8.55
C SER A 60 17.12 26.57 -7.32
N GLU A 61 17.95 27.08 -6.42
CA GLU A 61 18.42 26.38 -5.25
C GLU A 61 17.88 27.02 -3.97
N THR A 62 17.59 26.20 -2.97
CA THR A 62 17.12 26.65 -1.67
C THR A 62 17.77 25.82 -0.58
N ALA A 63 18.34 26.49 0.42
CA ALA A 63 18.88 25.87 1.62
C ALA A 63 17.92 26.09 2.79
N GLY A 64 17.50 25.01 3.44
CA GLY A 64 16.77 25.04 4.70
C GLY A 64 17.70 25.22 5.91
N PRO A 65 17.14 25.53 7.09
CA PRO A 65 17.92 25.57 8.33
C PRO A 65 18.62 24.23 8.60
N GLY A 66 19.92 24.28 8.92
CA GLY A 66 20.73 23.08 9.21
C GLY A 66 21.31 22.39 7.97
N ALA A 67 20.95 22.81 6.76
CA ALA A 67 21.54 22.27 5.55
C ALA A 67 22.97 22.80 5.33
N ILE A 68 23.92 21.89 5.04
CA ILE A 68 25.33 22.22 4.80
C ILE A 68 25.51 22.95 3.44
N GLN A 69 24.56 22.75 2.52
CA GLN A 69 24.48 23.38 1.21
C GLN A 69 23.00 23.42 0.75
N PRO A 70 22.65 23.96 -0.44
CA PRO A 70 21.26 23.97 -0.88
C PRO A 70 20.66 22.57 -0.97
N ASN A 71 19.72 22.26 -0.09
CA ASN A 71 19.13 20.93 0.01
C ASN A 71 18.05 20.69 -1.03
N VAL A 72 17.35 21.73 -1.51
CA VAL A 72 16.38 21.60 -2.61
C VAL A 72 16.93 22.29 -3.86
N ARG A 73 16.99 21.58 -4.99
CA ARG A 73 17.27 22.15 -6.31
C ARG A 73 16.12 21.87 -7.27
N ARG A 74 15.71 22.90 -8.01
CA ARG A 74 14.72 22.82 -9.09
C ARG A 74 15.39 23.23 -10.39
N VAL A 75 15.36 22.37 -11.39
CA VAL A 75 15.92 22.63 -12.72
C VAL A 75 14.78 22.87 -13.69
N TYR A 76 14.84 23.99 -14.38
CA TYR A 76 13.89 24.41 -15.38
C TYR A 76 14.49 24.33 -16.78
N GLN A 77 13.71 23.86 -17.75
CA GLN A 77 13.92 24.13 -19.16
C GLN A 77 13.40 25.53 -19.47
N ILE A 78 14.18 26.31 -20.19
CA ILE A 78 13.67 27.49 -20.89
C ILE A 78 13.00 27.02 -22.18
N VAL A 79 11.68 27.16 -22.28
CA VAL A 79 10.86 26.77 -23.44
C VAL A 79 10.35 28.02 -24.15
N GLY A 80 10.23 27.96 -25.48
CA GLY A 80 9.74 29.06 -26.31
C GLY A 80 10.82 30.08 -26.70
N THR A 81 10.41 31.11 -27.44
CA THR A 81 11.30 32.16 -27.98
C THR A 81 10.63 33.53 -27.84
N GLY A 82 11.43 34.58 -27.64
CA GLY A 82 10.91 35.95 -27.56
C GLY A 82 9.98 36.14 -26.36
N GLU A 83 8.75 36.58 -26.63
CA GLU A 83 7.72 36.88 -25.62
C GLU A 83 7.07 35.63 -25.01
N ASP A 84 7.06 34.49 -25.73
CA ASP A 84 6.49 33.22 -25.25
C ASP A 84 7.45 32.41 -24.37
N ARG A 85 8.63 32.97 -24.08
CA ARG A 85 9.67 32.31 -23.30
C ARG A 85 9.19 32.11 -21.85
N HIS A 86 9.13 30.86 -21.42
CA HIS A 86 8.73 30.49 -20.06
C HIS A 86 9.61 29.37 -19.48
N ARG A 87 9.52 29.16 -18.17
CA ARG A 87 10.26 28.12 -17.44
C ARG A 87 9.36 26.91 -17.22
N ALA A 88 9.73 25.75 -17.75
CA ALA A 88 9.08 24.47 -17.46
C ALA A 88 9.95 23.69 -16.48
N LEU A 89 9.40 23.30 -15.32
CA LEU A 89 10.11 22.46 -14.34
C LEU A 89 10.32 21.07 -14.95
N ILE A 90 11.57 20.63 -15.07
CA ILE A 90 11.89 19.30 -15.65
C ILE A 90 12.52 18.35 -14.64
N CYS A 91 13.16 18.86 -13.60
CA CYS A 91 13.80 18.04 -12.58
C CYS A 91 13.81 18.74 -11.23
N ARG A 92 13.55 18.00 -10.16
CA ARG A 92 13.65 18.46 -8.77
C ARG A 92 14.44 17.43 -8.00
N GLU A 93 15.45 17.86 -7.27
CA GLU A 93 16.22 17.00 -6.39
C GLU A 93 16.28 17.56 -4.97
N ILE A 94 16.36 16.66 -4.00
CA ILE A 94 16.22 16.97 -2.58
C ILE A 94 17.24 16.15 -1.80
N ASP A 95 18.01 16.85 -0.97
CA ASP A 95 18.72 16.31 0.18
C ASP A 95 17.75 16.41 1.37
N THR A 96 17.34 15.26 1.89
CA THR A 96 16.31 15.11 2.93
C THR A 96 16.90 14.91 4.32
N ASN A 97 18.14 14.42 4.43
CA ASN A 97 18.83 14.21 5.69
C ASN A 97 19.90 15.29 6.03
N PHE A 98 20.14 16.21 5.10
CA PHE A 98 21.07 17.34 5.15
C PHE A 98 22.56 16.98 5.25
N ASP A 99 22.95 15.80 4.77
CA ASP A 99 24.35 15.36 4.73
C ASP A 99 25.16 15.96 3.57
N GLY A 100 24.49 16.67 2.66
CA GLY A 100 25.11 17.26 1.48
C GLY A 100 25.11 16.34 0.26
N VAL A 101 24.34 15.26 0.23
CA VAL A 101 24.08 14.42 -0.94
C VAL A 101 22.60 14.50 -1.29
N LYS A 102 22.26 14.44 -2.59
CA LYS A 102 20.85 14.37 -3.02
C LYS A 102 20.32 12.95 -2.79
N ASP A 103 19.24 12.84 -2.04
CA ASP A 103 18.57 11.58 -1.73
C ASP A 103 17.46 11.29 -2.75
N VAL A 104 16.71 12.31 -3.16
CA VAL A 104 15.53 12.16 -4.01
C VAL A 104 15.71 12.96 -5.29
N VAL A 105 15.35 12.38 -6.43
CA VAL A 105 15.18 13.09 -7.70
C VAL A 105 13.83 12.77 -8.31
N ARG A 106 13.09 13.79 -8.75
CA ARG A 106 11.86 13.67 -9.52
C ARG A 106 11.99 14.39 -10.84
N ARG A 107 11.60 13.73 -11.92
CA ARG A 107 11.59 14.27 -13.29
C ARG A 107 10.15 14.52 -13.74
N TYR A 108 9.98 15.55 -14.56
CA TYR A 108 8.68 16.05 -15.01
C TYR A 108 8.66 16.23 -16.53
N ASN A 109 7.46 16.16 -17.12
CA ASN A 109 7.27 16.55 -18.51
C ASN A 109 7.12 18.08 -18.67
N ASP A 110 6.98 18.53 -19.91
CA ASP A 110 6.76 19.93 -20.29
C ASP A 110 5.48 20.55 -19.68
N LYS A 111 4.46 19.72 -19.41
CA LYS A 111 3.21 20.12 -18.72
C LYS A 111 3.36 20.20 -17.19
N GLY A 112 4.52 19.82 -16.64
CA GLY A 112 4.77 19.78 -15.20
C GLY A 112 4.19 18.54 -14.50
N GLU A 113 3.78 17.51 -15.24
CA GLU A 113 3.34 16.23 -14.68
C GLU A 113 4.57 15.38 -14.33
N SER A 114 4.54 14.72 -13.17
CA SER A 114 5.60 13.78 -12.76
C SER A 114 5.72 12.64 -13.77
N LEU A 115 6.95 12.23 -14.08
CA LEU A 115 7.28 11.08 -14.92
C LEU A 115 7.89 9.94 -14.09
N HIS A 116 9.00 10.25 -13.41
CA HIS A 116 9.76 9.29 -12.62
C HIS A 116 10.28 9.96 -11.34
N GLU A 117 10.35 9.20 -10.26
CA GLU A 117 11.09 9.57 -9.06
C GLU A 117 11.98 8.42 -8.61
N GLU A 118 13.19 8.75 -8.20
CA GLU A 118 14.19 7.84 -7.65
C GLU A 118 14.56 8.38 -6.28
N SER A 119 14.64 7.51 -5.27
CA SER A 119 15.07 7.90 -3.93
C SER A 119 15.97 6.86 -3.28
N ASP A 120 16.99 7.36 -2.59
CA ASP A 120 17.73 6.66 -1.54
C ASP A 120 17.00 6.92 -0.21
N ALA A 121 16.11 6.01 0.19
CA ALA A 121 15.31 6.19 1.39
C ALA A 121 16.06 5.83 2.68
N ASN A 122 17.15 5.07 2.57
CA ASN A 122 17.93 4.55 3.68
C ASN A 122 19.26 5.29 3.93
N TYR A 123 19.66 6.17 3.00
CA TYR A 123 20.83 7.04 3.01
C TYR A 123 22.19 6.32 2.90
N ASP A 124 22.23 5.21 2.17
CA ASP A 124 23.45 4.43 1.90
C ASP A 124 24.17 4.82 0.60
N GLY A 125 23.62 5.80 -0.12
CA GLY A 125 24.13 6.34 -1.37
C GLY A 125 23.67 5.60 -2.61
N ARG A 126 22.80 4.60 -2.49
CA ARG A 126 22.19 3.86 -3.59
C ARG A 126 20.70 4.12 -3.60
N ILE A 127 20.15 4.20 -4.81
CA ILE A 127 18.69 4.30 -4.95
C ILE A 127 18.09 2.95 -4.57
N ASP A 128 17.12 2.98 -3.67
CA ASP A 128 16.38 1.80 -3.21
C ASP A 128 14.88 1.85 -3.60
N THR A 129 14.41 2.98 -4.10
CA THR A 129 12.99 3.17 -4.43
C THR A 129 12.82 3.91 -5.75
N TRP A 130 11.99 3.36 -6.64
CA TRP A 130 11.66 3.94 -7.93
C TRP A 130 10.14 4.08 -8.10
N LEU A 131 9.68 5.29 -8.40
CA LEU A 131 8.28 5.59 -8.71
C LEU A 131 8.15 5.93 -10.19
N THR A 132 7.16 5.35 -10.85
CA THR A 132 6.77 5.72 -12.22
C THR A 132 5.35 6.24 -12.22
N PHE A 133 5.15 7.34 -12.96
CA PHE A 133 3.89 8.04 -13.08
C PHE A 133 3.38 7.99 -14.52
N ALA A 134 2.06 7.81 -14.68
CA ALA A 134 1.38 7.88 -15.97
C ALA A 134 0.30 8.97 -15.92
N GLY A 135 0.42 10.00 -16.78
CA GLY A 135 -0.47 11.16 -16.75
C GLY A 135 -0.49 11.87 -15.39
N GLY A 136 0.69 12.00 -14.76
CA GLY A 136 0.85 12.61 -13.44
C GLY A 136 0.34 11.79 -12.25
N ARG A 137 -0.18 10.57 -12.46
CA ARG A 137 -0.66 9.68 -11.40
C ARG A 137 0.29 8.52 -11.19
N LEU A 138 0.45 8.08 -9.94
CA LEU A 138 1.27 6.93 -9.60
C LEU A 138 0.78 5.69 -10.34
N ALA A 139 1.67 5.05 -11.08
CA ALA A 139 1.39 3.86 -11.89
C ALA A 139 2.16 2.64 -11.38
N GLU A 140 3.42 2.83 -10.96
CA GLU A 140 4.29 1.77 -10.47
C GLU A 140 5.20 2.28 -9.35
N VAL A 141 5.48 1.42 -8.36
CA VAL A 141 6.51 1.60 -7.34
C VAL A 141 7.38 0.34 -7.35
N ARG A 142 8.70 0.51 -7.39
CA ARG A 142 9.69 -0.57 -7.23
C ARG A 142 10.51 -0.28 -5.99
N ILE A 143 10.81 -1.31 -5.20
CA ILE A 143 11.52 -1.19 -3.93
C ILE A 143 12.58 -2.29 -3.88
N ASP A 144 13.81 -1.92 -3.54
CA ASP A 144 14.91 -2.78 -3.14
C ASP A 144 14.96 -2.76 -1.59
N SER A 145 14.55 -3.86 -0.97
CA SER A 145 14.46 -3.99 0.48
C SER A 145 15.69 -4.66 1.10
N ASP A 146 16.47 -5.40 0.30
CA ASP A 146 17.64 -6.15 0.75
C ASP A 146 18.99 -5.48 0.43
N ARG A 147 18.95 -4.38 -0.33
CA ARG A 147 20.08 -3.50 -0.69
C ARG A 147 21.08 -4.14 -1.64
N ASP A 148 20.64 -5.06 -2.49
CA ASP A 148 21.49 -5.65 -3.52
C ASP A 148 21.62 -4.76 -4.78
N GLY A 149 20.82 -3.69 -4.87
CA GLY A 149 20.75 -2.74 -5.98
C GLY A 149 19.69 -3.08 -7.03
N ASN A 150 18.94 -4.16 -6.84
CA ASN A 150 17.82 -4.61 -7.67
C ASN A 150 16.52 -4.54 -6.86
N PRO A 151 15.41 -4.11 -7.48
CA PRO A 151 14.13 -4.19 -6.79
C PRO A 151 13.70 -5.63 -6.54
N ASP A 152 13.19 -5.91 -5.34
CA ASP A 152 12.55 -7.17 -4.96
C ASP A 152 11.02 -7.05 -4.84
N GLU A 153 10.47 -5.83 -4.82
CA GLU A 153 9.04 -5.59 -4.70
C GLU A 153 8.53 -4.60 -5.76
N TRP A 154 7.48 -4.96 -6.50
CA TRP A 154 6.82 -4.12 -7.50
C TRP A 154 5.34 -3.94 -7.19
N LYS A 155 4.89 -2.70 -6.99
CA LYS A 155 3.48 -2.33 -6.78
C LYS A 155 2.93 -1.62 -7.99
N TYR A 156 1.80 -2.07 -8.51
CA TYR A 156 1.10 -1.46 -9.63
C TYR A 156 -0.21 -0.82 -9.18
N TYR A 157 -0.47 0.38 -9.70
CA TYR A 157 -1.63 1.19 -9.34
C TYR A 157 -2.51 1.45 -10.57
N SER A 158 -3.82 1.36 -10.37
CA SER A 158 -4.81 1.70 -11.39
C SER A 158 -5.91 2.57 -10.78
N GLY A 159 -6.19 3.72 -11.42
CA GLY A 159 -7.16 4.68 -10.89
C GLY A 159 -6.81 5.22 -9.48
N GLY A 160 -5.52 5.26 -9.13
CA GLY A 160 -5.03 5.68 -7.81
C GLY A 160 -5.19 4.63 -6.71
N LYS A 161 -5.58 3.39 -7.04
CA LYS A 161 -5.71 2.28 -6.10
C LYS A 161 -4.70 1.19 -6.43
N LEU A 162 -4.20 0.51 -5.40
CA LEU A 162 -3.35 -0.67 -5.57
C LEU A 162 -4.13 -1.75 -6.33
N ALA A 163 -3.53 -2.25 -7.41
CA ALA A 163 -4.12 -3.24 -8.31
C ALA A 163 -3.34 -4.56 -8.30
N ARG A 164 -2.01 -4.51 -8.15
CA ARG A 164 -1.17 -5.70 -8.10
C ARG A 164 0.11 -5.46 -7.32
N ILE A 165 0.59 -6.45 -6.60
CA ILE A 165 1.96 -6.53 -6.08
C ILE A 165 2.65 -7.75 -6.72
N LYS A 166 3.95 -7.62 -7.00
CA LYS A 166 4.86 -8.73 -7.24
C LYS A 166 5.98 -8.67 -6.23
N ARG A 167 6.45 -9.81 -5.73
CA ARG A 167 7.60 -9.90 -4.84
C ARG A 167 8.52 -11.01 -5.32
N ASP A 168 9.82 -10.78 -5.18
CA ASP A 168 10.87 -11.78 -5.20
C ASP A 168 11.21 -12.09 -3.74
N THR A 169 10.75 -13.24 -3.23
CA THR A 169 11.00 -13.63 -1.83
C THR A 169 12.25 -14.48 -1.66
N ASN A 170 12.75 -15.08 -2.74
CA ASN A 170 13.93 -15.96 -2.73
C ASN A 170 15.23 -15.25 -3.14
N ARG A 171 15.14 -14.01 -3.65
CA ARG A 171 16.23 -13.11 -4.06
C ARG A 171 17.05 -13.63 -5.24
N ASP A 172 16.38 -14.25 -6.20
CA ASP A 172 17.00 -14.72 -7.44
C ASP A 172 16.90 -13.69 -8.60
N GLY A 173 16.29 -12.53 -8.32
CA GLY A 173 16.03 -11.44 -9.25
C GLY A 173 14.72 -11.59 -10.03
N LYS A 174 13.91 -12.60 -9.71
CA LYS A 174 12.63 -12.88 -10.37
C LYS A 174 11.51 -12.91 -9.35
N PRO A 175 10.34 -12.34 -9.66
CA PRO A 175 9.20 -12.46 -8.78
C PRO A 175 8.74 -13.91 -8.64
N ASP A 176 8.42 -14.33 -7.42
CA ASP A 176 7.88 -15.65 -7.06
C ASP A 176 6.49 -15.54 -6.37
N VAL A 177 6.06 -14.33 -6.00
CA VAL A 177 4.74 -14.05 -5.40
C VAL A 177 4.01 -12.96 -6.17
N TRP A 178 2.72 -13.17 -6.41
CA TRP A 178 1.81 -12.22 -7.05
C TRP A 178 0.58 -11.98 -6.20
N GLU A 179 0.28 -10.73 -5.89
CA GLU A 179 -0.94 -10.35 -5.20
C GLU A 179 -1.81 -9.51 -6.14
N ILE A 180 -3.08 -9.87 -6.30
CA ILE A 180 -4.05 -9.14 -7.10
C ILE A 180 -5.05 -8.47 -6.16
N TYR A 181 -5.25 -7.17 -6.38
CA TYR A 181 -6.12 -6.35 -5.57
C TYR A 181 -7.31 -5.84 -6.38
N ARG A 182 -8.51 -5.93 -5.80
CA ARG A 182 -9.73 -5.31 -6.35
C ARG A 182 -10.23 -4.26 -5.38
N MET A 183 -10.37 -3.03 -5.89
CA MET A 183 -10.80 -1.87 -5.08
C MET A 183 -9.97 -1.66 -3.80
N GLY A 184 -8.67 -2.00 -3.83
CA GLY A 184 -7.76 -1.89 -2.69
C GLY A 184 -7.85 -3.02 -1.67
N ARG A 185 -8.59 -4.09 -1.96
CA ARG A 185 -8.64 -5.31 -1.13
C ARG A 185 -7.94 -6.45 -1.86
N LEU A 186 -7.16 -7.25 -1.14
CA LEU A 186 -6.55 -8.45 -1.69
C LEU A 186 -7.67 -9.39 -2.18
N GLU A 187 -7.61 -9.76 -3.45
CA GLU A 187 -8.56 -10.68 -4.08
C GLU A 187 -7.91 -12.05 -4.28
N ARG A 188 -6.65 -12.09 -4.73
CA ARG A 188 -5.92 -13.34 -4.96
C ARG A 188 -4.44 -13.16 -4.64
N MET A 189 -3.84 -14.20 -4.08
CA MET A 189 -2.39 -14.31 -3.92
C MET A 189 -1.95 -15.57 -4.65
N GLY A 190 -0.91 -15.46 -5.46
CA GLY A 190 -0.35 -16.50 -6.30
C GLY A 190 1.11 -16.71 -5.95
N VAL A 191 1.55 -17.97 -5.99
CA VAL A 191 2.95 -18.35 -5.79
C VAL A 191 3.44 -19.16 -6.99
N ASP A 192 4.65 -18.88 -7.44
CA ASP A 192 5.45 -19.68 -8.37
C ASP A 192 6.38 -20.56 -7.52
N ILE A 193 6.27 -21.88 -7.68
CA ILE A 193 6.99 -22.86 -6.88
C ILE A 193 8.17 -23.43 -7.67
N ASP A 194 8.07 -23.48 -9.00
CA ASP A 194 9.10 -24.07 -9.87
C ASP A 194 10.02 -23.04 -10.56
N ALA A 195 9.80 -21.75 -10.28
CA ALA A 195 10.58 -20.61 -10.76
C ALA A 195 10.56 -20.44 -12.30
N ASP A 196 9.43 -20.80 -12.94
CA ASP A 196 9.21 -20.60 -14.37
C ASP A 196 8.65 -19.22 -14.74
N GLU A 197 8.53 -18.32 -13.76
CA GLU A 197 7.93 -16.97 -13.81
C GLU A 197 6.42 -16.98 -14.05
N ARG A 198 5.75 -18.10 -13.75
CA ARG A 198 4.29 -18.25 -13.83
C ARG A 198 3.74 -18.74 -12.51
N VAL A 199 2.54 -18.30 -12.21
CA VAL A 199 1.87 -18.70 -10.96
C VAL A 199 1.39 -20.15 -11.05
N ASP A 200 1.93 -21.01 -10.19
CA ASP A 200 1.52 -22.40 -10.03
C ASP A 200 0.25 -22.54 -9.18
N ARG A 201 0.16 -21.78 -8.08
CA ARG A 201 -0.91 -21.91 -7.08
C ARG A 201 -1.47 -20.56 -6.68
N TRP A 202 -2.80 -20.44 -6.60
CA TRP A 202 -3.51 -19.26 -6.08
C TRP A 202 -4.18 -19.57 -4.72
N ASP A 203 -3.82 -18.85 -3.65
CA ASP A 203 -4.12 -19.20 -2.26
C ASP A 203 -5.16 -18.33 -1.51
N HIS A 204 -5.79 -17.32 -2.11
CA HIS A 204 -6.76 -16.50 -1.35
C HIS A 204 -8.23 -16.97 -1.43
N ASP A 205 -8.59 -17.86 -2.36
CA ASP A 205 -9.99 -18.29 -2.54
C ASP A 205 -10.42 -19.33 -1.47
N ASN A 206 -9.52 -20.18 -0.96
CA ASN A 206 -9.91 -21.30 -0.07
C ASN A 206 -10.20 -20.86 1.37
N GLU A 207 -9.40 -19.97 1.95
CA GLU A 207 -9.56 -19.54 3.34
C GLU A 207 -10.79 -18.64 3.52
N VAL A 208 -10.98 -17.67 2.63
CA VAL A 208 -12.16 -16.79 2.65
C VAL A 208 -13.44 -17.60 2.41
N LYS A 209 -13.44 -18.49 1.41
CA LYS A 209 -14.56 -19.39 1.15
C LYS A 209 -14.87 -20.26 2.35
N ARG A 210 -13.87 -20.90 2.96
CA ARG A 210 -14.04 -21.71 4.17
C ARG A 210 -14.67 -20.92 5.32
N ARG A 211 -14.20 -19.69 5.56
CA ARG A 211 -14.78 -18.83 6.62
C ARG A 211 -16.23 -18.45 6.35
N VAL A 212 -16.57 -18.12 5.09
CA VAL A 212 -17.95 -17.82 4.70
C VAL A 212 -18.84 -19.05 4.88
N GLU A 213 -18.41 -20.23 4.41
CA GLU A 213 -19.13 -21.49 4.57
C GLU A 213 -19.30 -21.88 6.05
N GLU A 214 -18.29 -21.65 6.89
CA GLU A 214 -18.36 -21.87 8.34
C GLU A 214 -19.35 -20.92 9.02
N ASP A 215 -19.34 -19.63 8.64
CA ASP A 215 -20.26 -18.63 9.20
C ASP A 215 -21.72 -18.91 8.77
N GLU A 216 -21.95 -19.38 7.55
CA GLU A 216 -23.27 -19.80 7.07
C GLU A 216 -23.76 -21.05 7.81
N ARG A 217 -22.91 -22.09 7.94
CA ARG A 217 -23.26 -23.29 8.69
C ARG A 217 -23.60 -22.99 10.15
N LYS A 218 -22.83 -22.13 10.81
CA LYS A 218 -23.14 -21.70 12.19
C LYS A 218 -24.51 -21.03 12.30
N LYS A 219 -24.86 -20.15 11.36
CA LYS A 219 -26.19 -19.51 11.34
C LYS A 219 -27.31 -20.53 11.13
N GLU A 220 -27.10 -21.52 10.27
CA GLU A 220 -28.07 -22.61 10.05
C GLU A 220 -28.24 -23.48 11.30
N GLU A 221 -27.15 -23.86 11.97
CA GLU A 221 -27.16 -24.62 13.22
C GLU A 221 -27.87 -23.85 14.34
N GLU A 222 -27.58 -22.56 14.49
CA GLU A 222 -28.24 -21.68 15.46
C GLU A 222 -29.74 -21.53 15.17
N ALA A 223 -30.12 -21.36 13.89
CA ALA A 223 -31.52 -21.28 13.48
C ALA A 223 -32.27 -22.60 13.73
N ALA A 224 -31.64 -23.74 13.43
CA ALA A 224 -32.21 -25.06 13.70
C ALA A 224 -32.37 -25.32 15.21
N ALA A 225 -31.38 -24.96 16.02
CA ALA A 225 -31.46 -25.07 17.47
C ALA A 225 -32.55 -24.17 18.07
N ALA A 226 -32.69 -22.94 17.57
CA ALA A 226 -33.76 -22.03 17.98
C ALA A 226 -35.15 -22.57 17.59
N ALA A 227 -35.29 -23.12 16.39
CA ALA A 227 -36.53 -23.74 15.93
C ALA A 227 -36.91 -24.99 16.74
N ALA A 228 -35.93 -25.86 17.04
CA ALA A 228 -36.13 -27.04 17.87
C ALA A 228 -36.53 -26.68 19.31
N LYS A 229 -35.89 -25.66 19.89
CA LYS A 229 -36.26 -25.14 21.21
C LYS A 229 -37.68 -24.61 21.23
N LYS A 230 -38.06 -23.81 20.23
CA LYS A 230 -39.42 -23.28 20.10
C LYS A 230 -40.44 -24.41 19.94
N ALA A 231 -40.16 -25.41 19.10
CA ALA A 231 -41.04 -26.57 18.92
C ALA A 231 -41.22 -27.37 20.22
N ALA A 232 -40.16 -27.55 21.01
CA ALA A 232 -40.23 -28.21 22.31
C ALA A 232 -41.04 -27.40 23.34
N GLU A 233 -40.91 -26.07 23.33
CA GLU A 233 -41.71 -25.17 24.17
C GLU A 233 -43.20 -25.21 23.78
N ASP A 234 -43.51 -25.16 22.48
CA ASP A 234 -44.87 -25.27 21.95
C ASP A 234 -45.51 -26.63 22.28
N GLN A 235 -44.74 -27.72 22.13
CA GLN A 235 -45.16 -29.08 22.51
C GLN A 235 -45.45 -29.17 24.01
N ALA A 236 -44.55 -28.68 24.86
CA ALA A 236 -44.73 -28.69 26.31
C ALA A 236 -45.92 -27.82 26.76
N ALA A 237 -46.20 -26.71 26.07
CA ALA A 237 -47.38 -25.90 26.31
C ALA A 237 -48.67 -26.64 25.90
N ALA A 238 -48.67 -27.33 24.76
CA ALA A 238 -49.79 -28.14 24.31
C ALA A 238 -50.06 -29.32 25.26
N ASP A 239 -49.03 -30.01 25.73
CA ASP A 239 -49.15 -31.12 26.69
C ASP A 239 -49.76 -30.64 28.01
N LYS A 240 -49.30 -29.51 28.56
CA LYS A 240 -49.89 -28.90 29.77
C LYS A 240 -51.35 -28.48 29.58
N ALA A 241 -51.71 -27.96 28.39
CA ALA A 241 -53.09 -27.59 28.09
C ALA A 241 -54.00 -28.81 28.02
N ASN A 242 -53.50 -29.92 27.45
CA ASN A 242 -54.23 -31.19 27.40
C ASN A 242 -54.41 -31.82 28.80
N GLU A 243 -53.39 -31.76 29.66
CA GLU A 243 -53.49 -32.21 31.05
C GLU A 243 -54.51 -31.38 31.85
N ALA A 244 -54.54 -30.06 31.64
CA ALA A 244 -55.52 -29.17 32.28
C ALA A 244 -56.97 -29.44 31.80
N ALA A 245 -57.16 -29.83 30.53
CA ALA A 245 -58.47 -30.17 29.98
C ALA A 245 -58.96 -31.56 30.45
N GLY A 246 -58.07 -32.53 30.67
CA GLY A 246 -58.39 -33.88 31.15
C GLY A 246 -58.81 -33.97 32.62
N GLY A 247 -58.60 -32.91 33.41
CA GLY A 247 -58.93 -32.85 34.85
C GLY A 247 -60.37 -32.49 35.22
N SER A 248 -61.28 -32.30 34.25
CA SER A 248 -62.67 -31.83 34.52
C SER A 248 -63.78 -32.84 34.13
N GLY A 249 -63.50 -34.15 34.24
CA GLY A 249 -64.39 -35.20 33.78
C GLY A 249 -64.66 -36.34 34.78
N SER A 250 -64.90 -36.05 36.05
CA SER A 250 -65.48 -37.03 36.99
C SER A 250 -66.74 -36.45 37.65
N ALA A 251 -67.82 -36.34 36.86
CA ALA A 251 -69.16 -36.22 37.40
C ALA A 251 -69.64 -37.62 37.83
N GLU A 252 -69.78 -37.80 39.14
CA GLU A 252 -70.35 -38.96 39.82
C GLU A 252 -71.76 -39.30 39.27
N PRO A 253 -72.10 -40.57 38.99
CA PRO A 253 -73.45 -40.92 38.60
C PRO A 253 -74.35 -40.91 39.84
N ALA A 254 -75.31 -39.98 39.87
CA ALA A 254 -76.36 -39.96 40.86
C ALA A 254 -77.16 -41.28 40.80
N LYS A 255 -77.14 -42.05 41.89
CA LYS A 255 -77.97 -43.25 42.07
C LYS A 255 -79.36 -42.83 42.52
N ASP A 256 -80.36 -43.08 41.68
CA ASP A 256 -81.78 -43.02 42.01
C ASP A 256 -82.11 -43.90 43.23
N LYS A 257 -82.77 -43.30 44.23
CA LYS A 257 -83.49 -44.03 45.26
C LYS A 257 -85.00 -43.97 44.96
N LYS A 258 -85.57 -45.17 44.93
CA LYS A 258 -86.97 -45.54 44.79
C LYS A 258 -87.88 -44.87 45.82
#